data_AF-A0A349KP17-F1
#
_entry.id   AF-A0A349KP17-F1
#
_cell.length_a   1.000
_cell.length_b   1.000
_cell.length_c   1.000
_cell.angle_alpha   90.00
_cell.angle_beta   90.00
_cell.angle_gamma   90.00
#
_symmetry.space_group_name_H-M   'P 1'
#
loop_
_entity.id
_entity.type
_entity.pdbx_description
1 polymer ?
#
loop_
_entity_poly.entity_id
_entity_poly.type
_entity_poly.pdbx_seq_one_letter_code
_entity_poly.pdbx_strand_id
1 'polypeptide(L)'
;MIALLLFACGDNSQPTQSNTPTQESQNEIAETEAQLITRARGIHDRVITLDTHNDINTDNFTADKNYTANLDTQVNLPKMVAGGLDVTWLIVYTGQDTLDTAGYAAAYANAIDKFDSIHRL
;
A
#
# COMPACT_ATOMS: atom_id res chain seq x y z
N MET A 1 -7.21 40.52 23.60
CA MET A 1 -6.71 40.83 22.25
C MET A 1 -5.21 41.06 22.38
N ILE A 2 -4.43 39.97 22.25
CA ILE A 2 -2.97 39.99 22.39
C ILE A 2 -2.40 40.38 21.01
N ALA A 3 -1.80 41.56 20.92
CA ALA A 3 -1.10 42.01 19.72
C ALA A 3 0.30 41.38 19.72
N LEU A 4 0.50 40.41 18.82
CA LEU A 4 1.80 39.80 18.57
C LEU A 4 2.51 40.60 17.46
N LEU A 5 3.55 41.34 17.82
CA LEU A 5 4.42 42.06 16.89
C LEU A 5 5.49 41.08 16.36
N LEU A 6 5.42 40.75 15.08
CA LEU A 6 6.46 40.02 14.37
C LEU A 6 7.55 41.00 13.91
N PHE A 7 8.75 40.87 14.47
CA PHE A 7 9.94 41.53 13.97
C PHE A 7 10.47 40.76 12.75
N ALA A 8 10.50 41.42 11.59
CA ALA A 8 11.20 40.95 10.42
C ALA A 8 12.69 41.37 10.52
N CYS A 9 13.60 40.41 10.50
CA CYS A 9 15.02 40.68 10.28
C CYS A 9 15.29 40.63 8.76
N GLY A 10 15.42 41.80 8.15
CA GLY A 10 16.27 41.93 6.98
C GLY A 10 17.68 42.21 7.45
N ASP A 11 18.67 41.53 6.89
CA ASP A 11 19.94 42.19 6.65
C ASP A 11 20.59 41.70 5.35
N ASN A 12 21.16 42.69 4.69
CA ASN A 12 21.71 42.72 3.36
C ASN A 12 23.14 42.19 3.42
N SER A 13 23.48 41.16 2.64
CA SER A 13 24.87 40.73 2.47
C SER A 13 25.16 40.55 1.00
N GLN A 14 26.07 41.39 0.49
CA GLN A 14 26.62 41.38 -0.86
C GLN A 14 27.30 40.04 -1.19
N PRO A 15 27.42 39.70 -2.49
CA PRO A 15 27.85 38.40 -2.93
C PRO A 15 29.37 38.26 -2.80
N THR A 16 29.80 37.25 -2.04
CA THR A 16 31.18 36.75 -2.10
C THR A 16 31.29 35.81 -3.29
N GLN A 17 32.10 36.20 -4.29
CA GLN A 17 32.49 35.31 -5.38
C GLN A 17 33.41 34.23 -4.82
N SER A 18 32.94 32.98 -4.74
CA SER A 18 33.79 31.82 -4.55
C SER A 18 33.99 31.14 -5.90
N ASN A 19 35.25 31.06 -6.32
CA ASN A 19 35.68 30.25 -7.44
C ASN A 19 35.52 28.78 -7.03
N THR A 20 34.37 28.19 -7.37
CA THR A 20 34.11 26.74 -7.28
C THR A 20 34.00 26.21 -8.71
N PRO A 21 34.66 25.08 -9.07
CA PRO A 21 34.50 24.50 -10.39
C PRO A 21 33.01 24.24 -10.62
N THR A 22 32.51 24.75 -11.74
CA THR A 22 31.15 24.58 -12.23
C THR A 22 30.75 23.11 -12.07
N GLN A 23 29.94 22.80 -11.06
CA GLN A 23 29.23 21.53 -11.06
C GLN A 23 28.29 21.61 -12.26
N GLU A 24 28.62 20.81 -13.26
CA GLU A 24 27.74 20.49 -14.36
C GLU A 24 26.39 20.12 -13.77
N SER A 25 25.42 21.01 -13.95
CA SER A 25 24.01 20.70 -13.85
C SER A 25 23.78 19.51 -14.77
N GLN A 26 23.75 18.31 -14.20
CA GLN A 26 23.18 17.17 -14.87
C GLN A 26 21.71 17.52 -15.06
N ASN A 27 21.37 18.01 -16.25
CA ASN A 27 20.03 17.91 -16.77
C ASN A 27 19.72 16.42 -16.85
N GLU A 28 19.33 15.81 -15.72
CA GLU A 28 18.54 14.60 -15.73
C GLU A 28 17.28 14.94 -16.51
N ILE A 29 17.26 14.53 -17.78
CA ILE A 29 16.03 14.55 -18.56
C ILE A 29 15.09 13.62 -17.81
N ALA A 30 14.11 14.21 -17.10
CA ALA A 30 13.11 13.45 -16.38
C ALA A 30 12.51 12.40 -17.32
N GLU A 31 12.43 11.15 -16.84
CA GLU A 31 11.86 10.07 -17.63
C GLU A 31 10.43 10.41 -18.05
N THR A 32 10.06 10.04 -19.28
CA THR A 32 8.66 10.12 -19.71
C THR A 32 7.81 9.08 -18.97
N GLU A 33 6.51 9.31 -18.87
CA GLU A 33 5.56 8.35 -18.28
C GLU A 33 5.67 6.95 -18.90
N ALA A 34 5.83 6.86 -20.22
CA ALA A 34 5.98 5.58 -20.91
C ALA A 34 7.29 4.86 -20.52
N GLN A 35 8.38 5.59 -20.33
CA GLN A 35 9.66 5.04 -19.87
C GLN A 35 9.56 4.58 -18.40
N LEU A 36 8.90 5.37 -17.55
CA LEU A 36 8.63 5.01 -16.15
C LEU A 36 7.84 3.70 -16.07
N ILE A 37 6.72 3.60 -16.80
CA ILE A 37 5.88 2.39 -16.83
C ILE A 37 6.67 1.19 -17.35
N THR A 38 7.43 1.35 -18.43
CA THR A 38 8.25 0.26 -19.00
C THR A 38 9.29 -0.24 -18.00
N ARG A 39 9.97 0.68 -17.32
CA ARG A 39 10.95 0.36 -16.29
C ARG A 39 10.31 -0.34 -15.10
N ALA A 40 9.16 0.16 -14.62
CA ALA A 40 8.41 -0.43 -13.51
C ALA A 40 7.96 -1.85 -13.84
N ARG A 41 7.38 -2.09 -15.02
CA ARG A 41 6.96 -3.43 -15.46
C ARG A 41 8.14 -4.39 -15.54
N GLY A 42 9.26 -3.97 -16.12
CA GLY A 42 10.45 -4.80 -16.16
C GLY A 42 10.99 -5.16 -14.77
N ILE A 43 10.84 -4.29 -13.76
CA ILE A 43 11.17 -4.64 -12.37
C ILE A 43 10.19 -5.67 -11.82
N HIS A 44 8.87 -5.44 -11.95
CA HIS A 44 7.83 -6.37 -11.51
C HIS A 44 8.02 -7.77 -12.09
N ASP A 45 8.40 -7.90 -13.37
CA ASP A 45 8.63 -9.20 -14.02
C ASP A 45 9.82 -9.99 -13.45
N ARG A 46 10.73 -9.34 -12.71
CA ARG A 46 11.98 -9.92 -12.18
C ARG A 46 11.98 -10.13 -10.68
N VAL A 47 11.02 -9.56 -9.95
CA VAL A 47 10.94 -9.62 -8.49
C VAL A 47 9.72 -10.40 -8.06
N ILE A 48 9.74 -10.92 -6.84
CA ILE A 48 8.55 -11.44 -6.18
C ILE A 48 7.90 -10.27 -5.45
N THR A 49 6.69 -9.94 -5.85
CA THR A 49 5.85 -8.96 -5.18
C THR A 49 5.02 -9.61 -4.09
N LEU A 50 4.90 -8.93 -2.96
CA LEU A 50 4.20 -9.46 -1.80
C LEU A 50 3.41 -8.33 -1.15
N ASP A 51 2.14 -8.60 -0.90
CA ASP A 51 1.29 -7.78 -0.04
C ASP A 51 1.08 -8.50 1.30
N THR A 52 1.47 -7.83 2.38
CA THR A 52 1.42 -8.37 3.74
C THR A 52 0.05 -8.25 4.39
N HIS A 53 -0.93 -7.55 3.78
CA HIS A 53 -2.19 -7.25 4.44
C HIS A 53 -3.36 -7.04 3.46
N ASN A 54 -3.97 -8.14 3.01
CA ASN A 54 -5.23 -8.09 2.27
C ASN A 54 -6.41 -8.54 3.12
N ASP A 55 -7.31 -7.57 3.37
CA ASP A 55 -8.58 -7.84 4.02
C ASP A 55 -9.51 -8.64 3.11
N ILE A 56 -10.28 -9.52 3.75
CA ILE A 56 -11.21 -10.42 3.07
C ILE A 56 -12.61 -10.33 3.66
N ASN A 57 -13.60 -10.57 2.79
CA ASN A 57 -14.97 -10.84 3.20
C ASN A 57 -15.28 -12.34 2.98
N THR A 58 -15.70 -13.04 4.03
CA THR A 58 -16.01 -14.48 3.99
C THR A 58 -17.24 -14.80 3.13
N ASP A 59 -18.12 -13.83 2.90
CA ASP A 59 -19.25 -13.92 1.95
C ASP A 59 -18.81 -14.17 0.50
N ASN A 60 -17.54 -13.93 0.20
CA ASN A 60 -16.93 -14.16 -1.11
C ASN A 60 -16.14 -15.48 -1.16
N PHE A 61 -16.37 -16.43 -0.25
CA PHE A 61 -15.76 -17.77 -0.26
C PHE A 61 -16.83 -18.87 -0.25
N THR A 62 -17.76 -18.76 -1.21
CA THR A 62 -18.82 -19.73 -1.47
C THR A 62 -18.52 -20.51 -2.75
N ALA A 63 -19.33 -21.54 -3.05
CA ALA A 63 -19.18 -22.32 -4.27
C ALA A 63 -19.37 -21.47 -5.55
N ASP A 64 -20.27 -20.49 -5.50
CA ASP A 64 -20.65 -19.67 -6.66
C ASP A 64 -19.93 -18.32 -6.71
N LYS A 65 -19.31 -17.90 -5.60
CA LYS A 65 -18.63 -16.61 -5.47
C LYS A 65 -17.33 -16.80 -4.70
N ASN A 66 -16.21 -16.69 -5.41
CA ASN A 66 -14.88 -16.93 -4.87
C ASN A 66 -13.86 -15.91 -5.41
N TYR A 67 -12.79 -15.63 -4.64
CA TYR A 67 -11.64 -14.82 -5.06
C TYR A 67 -10.87 -15.44 -6.25
N THR A 68 -11.16 -16.66 -6.67
CA THR A 68 -10.73 -17.21 -7.96
C THR A 68 -11.34 -16.49 -9.17
N ALA A 69 -12.45 -15.79 -8.99
CA ALA A 69 -13.14 -15.03 -10.05
C ALA A 69 -12.86 -13.52 -9.98
N ASN A 70 -13.18 -12.79 -11.05
CA ASN A 70 -13.03 -11.33 -11.08
C ASN A 70 -14.21 -10.65 -10.36
N LEU A 71 -14.07 -10.52 -9.05
CA LEU A 71 -15.06 -9.88 -8.18
C LEU A 71 -14.86 -8.35 -8.13
N ASP A 72 -15.89 -7.64 -7.67
CA ASP A 72 -15.81 -6.21 -7.33
C ASP A 72 -15.14 -5.98 -5.96
N THR A 73 -13.94 -6.54 -5.80
CA THR A 73 -13.02 -6.37 -4.67
C THR A 73 -11.70 -5.80 -5.18
N GLN A 74 -10.91 -5.15 -4.34
CA GLN A 74 -9.60 -4.64 -4.78
C GLN A 74 -8.63 -5.77 -5.15
N VAL A 75 -8.73 -6.90 -4.45
CA VAL A 75 -7.88 -8.08 -4.64
C VAL A 75 -8.74 -9.31 -4.95
N ASN A 76 -8.33 -10.05 -5.99
CA ASN A 76 -8.78 -11.39 -6.37
C ASN A 76 -7.74 -11.98 -7.35
N LEU A 77 -7.73 -13.29 -7.57
CA LEU A 77 -6.68 -13.94 -8.37
C LEU A 77 -6.55 -13.35 -9.79
N PRO A 78 -7.64 -13.06 -10.54
CA PRO A 78 -7.51 -12.39 -11.84
C PRO A 78 -6.82 -11.02 -11.76
N LYS A 79 -7.14 -10.21 -10.75
CA LYS A 79 -6.50 -8.90 -10.54
C LYS A 79 -5.05 -9.02 -10.07
N MET A 80 -4.72 -10.04 -9.28
CA MET A 80 -3.34 -10.33 -8.88
C MET A 80 -2.49 -10.69 -10.10
N VAL A 81 -2.98 -11.57 -10.97
CA VAL A 81 -2.28 -11.94 -12.22
C VAL A 81 -2.12 -10.73 -13.13
N ALA A 82 -3.17 -9.92 -13.34
CA ALA A 82 -3.10 -8.73 -14.19
C ALA A 82 -2.19 -7.63 -13.61
N GLY A 83 -2.16 -7.51 -12.27
CA GLY A 83 -1.34 -6.53 -11.55
C GLY A 83 0.12 -6.95 -11.39
N GLY A 84 0.42 -8.25 -11.48
CA GLY A 84 1.72 -8.82 -11.12
C GLY A 84 1.95 -8.81 -9.61
N LEU A 85 0.95 -9.30 -8.84
CA LEU A 85 1.05 -9.57 -7.40
C LEU A 85 1.23 -11.08 -7.17
N ASP A 86 2.40 -11.49 -6.72
CA ASP A 86 2.78 -12.92 -6.63
C ASP A 86 2.33 -13.57 -5.32
N VAL A 87 2.39 -12.82 -4.22
CA VAL A 87 2.08 -13.33 -2.87
C VAL A 87 1.13 -12.38 -2.16
N THR A 88 0.10 -12.93 -1.52
CA THR A 88 -0.84 -12.18 -0.69
C THR A 88 -1.10 -12.85 0.65
N TRP A 89 -0.93 -12.11 1.74
CA TRP A 89 -1.42 -12.51 3.05
C TRP A 89 -2.87 -12.10 3.22
N LEU A 90 -3.76 -13.09 3.24
CA LEU A 90 -5.18 -12.92 3.55
C LEU A 90 -5.37 -12.89 5.06
N ILE A 91 -5.97 -11.82 5.57
CA ILE A 91 -5.92 -11.51 7.00
C ILE A 91 -7.10 -12.11 7.77
N VAL A 92 -6.77 -12.83 8.84
CA VAL A 92 -7.70 -13.23 9.90
C VAL A 92 -7.79 -12.10 10.92
N TYR A 93 -8.46 -11.01 10.56
CA TYR A 93 -8.71 -9.89 11.45
C TYR A 93 -9.98 -10.13 12.27
N THR A 94 -9.91 -9.80 13.56
CA THR A 94 -11.06 -9.80 14.47
C THR A 94 -11.12 -8.44 15.16
N GLY A 95 -12.24 -7.73 14.98
CA GLY A 95 -12.49 -6.48 15.68
C GLY A 95 -12.56 -6.71 17.19
N GLN A 96 -12.05 -5.75 17.95
CA GLN A 96 -12.13 -5.78 19.41
C GLN A 96 -13.58 -5.61 19.87
N ASP A 97 -14.00 -6.42 20.84
CA ASP A 97 -15.28 -6.31 21.54
C ASP A 97 -15.11 -6.52 23.07
N THR A 98 -16.16 -6.87 23.79
CA THR A 98 -16.14 -7.09 25.25
C THR A 98 -15.10 -8.14 25.67
N LEU A 99 -14.44 -7.88 26.80
CA LEU A 99 -13.43 -8.78 27.38
C LEU A 99 -14.09 -9.75 28.37
N ASP A 100 -15.04 -10.53 27.87
CA ASP A 100 -15.78 -11.54 28.63
C ASP A 100 -15.92 -12.84 27.83
N THR A 101 -16.57 -13.84 28.44
CA THR A 101 -16.72 -15.17 27.82
C THR A 101 -17.48 -15.11 26.48
N ALA A 102 -18.47 -14.24 26.35
CA ALA A 102 -19.24 -14.10 25.11
C ALA A 102 -18.42 -13.40 24.02
N GLY A 103 -17.71 -12.33 24.37
CA GLY A 103 -16.82 -11.62 23.45
C GLY A 103 -15.69 -12.51 22.91
N TYR A 104 -15.07 -13.33 23.77
CA TYR A 104 -14.05 -14.30 23.32
C TYR A 104 -14.62 -15.39 22.40
N ALA A 105 -15.83 -15.88 22.68
CA ALA A 105 -16.49 -16.87 21.82
C ALA A 105 -16.82 -16.30 20.44
N ALA A 106 -17.31 -15.06 20.38
CA ALA A 106 -17.56 -14.36 19.12
C ALA A 106 -16.27 -14.10 18.32
N ALA A 107 -15.21 -13.67 19.00
CA ALA A 107 -13.90 -13.45 18.39
C ALA A 107 -13.34 -14.74 17.77
N TYR A 108 -13.41 -15.86 18.51
CA TYR A 108 -13.00 -17.17 18.01
C TYR A 108 -13.82 -17.60 16.79
N ALA A 109 -15.15 -17.47 16.84
CA ALA A 109 -16.02 -17.85 15.74
C ALA A 109 -15.69 -17.07 14.45
N ASN A 110 -15.47 -15.76 14.55
CA ASN A 110 -15.03 -14.94 13.41
C ASN A 110 -13.66 -15.39 12.87
N ALA A 111 -12.69 -15.66 13.76
CA ALA A 111 -11.36 -16.10 13.33
C ALA A 111 -11.40 -17.44 12.59
N ILE A 112 -12.16 -18.41 13.09
CA ILE A 112 -12.31 -19.72 12.45
C ILE A 112 -13.07 -19.62 11.13
N ASP A 113 -14.14 -18.81 11.03
CA ASP A 113 -14.84 -18.58 9.75
C ASP A 113 -13.89 -18.04 8.67
N LYS A 114 -13.00 -17.12 9.03
CA LYS A 114 -11.97 -16.60 8.12
C LYS A 114 -10.94 -17.66 7.73
N PHE A 115 -10.42 -18.44 8.69
CA PHE A 115 -9.50 -19.54 8.38
C PHE A 115 -10.14 -20.56 7.43
N ASP A 116 -11.36 -21.01 7.74
CA ASP A 116 -12.06 -21.99 6.92
C ASP A 116 -12.38 -21.43 5.54
N SER A 117 -12.71 -20.14 5.44
CA SER A 117 -12.89 -19.45 4.16
C SER A 117 -11.62 -19.45 3.32
N ILE A 118 -10.48 -19.09 3.92
CA ILE A 118 -9.18 -19.09 3.23
C ILE A 118 -8.80 -20.51 2.79
N HIS A 119 -9.05 -21.54 3.60
CA HIS A 119 -8.76 -22.93 3.24
C HIS A 119 -9.63 -23.47 2.08
N ARG A 120 -10.77 -22.81 1.77
CA ARG A 120 -11.62 -23.17 0.62
C ARG A 120 -11.18 -22.52 -0.70
N LEU A 121 -10.25 -21.56 -0.66
CA LEU A 121 -9.67 -20.93 -1.85
C LEU A 121 -8.70 -21.88 -2.55
#